data_AF-D3BTB2-F1
#
_entry.id   AF-D3BTB2-F1
#
_cell.length_a   1.000
_cell.length_b   1.000
_cell.length_c   1.000
_cell.angle_alpha   90.00
_cell.angle_beta   90.00
_cell.angle_gamma   90.00
#
_symmetry.space_group_name_H-M   'P 1'
#
loop_
_entity.id
_entity.type
_entity.pdbx_description
1 polymer ?
#
loop_
_entity_poly.entity_id
_entity_poly.type
_entity_poly.pdbx_seq_one_letter_code
_entity_poly.pdbx_strand_id
1 'polypeptide(L)'
;MDVEKNSSSMICSQHNEQHRAICFGCSRLMCSRCIVTHNKIHPDHCQLCEHIDDIKESLNNIKEVNEESLTENNNDNDINNDSDQHSTFINKRLDSIWKSLRSSTTKYKRLKLVESEISKHFEQIHQYLIIEEHSLKKPIISDLDFIGKQIQSNVDEVKHINNIIEIYNYNHNDDEEMQCNSQESDIEQSTDTADSYSLASIVDSISNNSSLQSFIDDNRTTIFDQHNSDLLKELLKQHNNDTTSLLFDIIQKYSNQFRSIYTANTTNNDQHTDLKNNNEYQLCVTIPNYDKLIDVVHQSIKTLATSMAANGVIVEGHNEYSSLTELERKEKNKSINQVIKTTPLNLDDRWYLICKPWYDKWESNIYTTEHLGPIINDTLLITDTTHLRLNAIVDQDFVVVPESTWDYFLKSYDCPTIIVRTVVGTEILLQIDYNYPKCLKFFKSSQPARIIEHYVTNSEKISAVKDKVCKLFNIHPENVRVWDYYHNNKFKELNNDEKVANSNLFEDQLMKFSNNVVLLPFRRRTIKFNVETKSNT
;
A
#
# COMPACT_ATOMS: atom_id res chain seq x y z
N MET A 1 -24.22 16.69 -56.81
CA MET A 1 -24.87 15.49 -56.25
C MET A 1 -26.16 15.96 -55.64
N ASP A 2 -27.24 15.76 -56.36
CA ASP A 2 -28.59 16.18 -56.02
C ASP A 2 -29.04 15.48 -54.73
N VAL A 3 -29.34 16.28 -53.71
CA VAL A 3 -30.08 15.79 -52.54
C VAL A 3 -31.55 15.85 -52.92
N GLU A 4 -32.03 14.80 -53.56
CA GLU A 4 -33.46 14.59 -53.76
C GLU A 4 -34.15 14.57 -52.39
N LYS A 5 -35.05 15.53 -52.22
CA LYS A 5 -35.99 15.66 -51.11
C LYS A 5 -36.82 14.38 -50.97
N ASN A 6 -36.47 13.53 -50.01
CA ASN A 6 -37.40 12.56 -49.45
C ASN A 6 -38.40 13.28 -48.52
N SER A 7 -39.31 14.07 -49.11
CA SER A 7 -40.38 14.78 -48.40
C SER A 7 -41.60 13.89 -48.07
N SER A 8 -41.52 12.59 -48.32
CA SER A 8 -42.59 11.60 -48.10
C SER A 8 -42.78 11.15 -46.64
N SER A 9 -41.88 11.54 -45.71
CA SER A 9 -41.93 11.10 -44.30
C SER A 9 -42.72 12.02 -43.35
N MET A 10 -43.15 13.21 -43.79
CA MET A 10 -43.79 14.22 -42.92
C MET A 10 -45.29 14.41 -43.21
N ILE A 11 -45.88 13.53 -44.02
CA ILE A 11 -47.29 13.59 -44.40
C ILE A 11 -47.99 12.39 -43.77
N CYS A 12 -49.13 12.66 -43.14
CA CYS A 12 -50.00 11.65 -42.56
C CYS A 12 -50.53 10.74 -43.66
N SER A 13 -50.20 9.45 -43.58
CA SER A 13 -50.65 8.45 -44.56
C SER A 13 -52.17 8.28 -44.61
N GLN A 14 -52.89 8.64 -43.54
CA GLN A 14 -54.34 8.50 -43.44
C GLN A 14 -55.12 9.72 -43.96
N HIS A 15 -54.54 10.91 -43.82
CA HIS A 15 -55.24 12.17 -44.12
C HIS A 15 -54.56 13.00 -45.20
N ASN A 16 -53.39 12.58 -45.69
CA ASN A 16 -52.54 13.30 -46.63
C ASN A 16 -52.22 14.75 -46.18
N GLU A 17 -52.22 14.99 -44.87
CA GLU A 17 -51.95 16.27 -44.22
C GLU A 17 -50.58 16.23 -43.54
N GLN A 18 -49.87 17.35 -43.48
CA GLN A 18 -48.58 17.42 -42.78
C GLN A 18 -48.73 17.09 -41.29
N HIS A 19 -47.77 16.36 -40.74
CA HIS A 19 -47.64 16.21 -39.30
C HIS A 19 -47.25 17.57 -38.70
N ARG A 20 -48.05 18.03 -37.73
CA ARG A 20 -47.86 19.33 -37.08
C ARG A 20 -47.89 19.25 -35.56
N ALA A 21 -48.18 18.10 -34.99
CA ALA A 21 -48.16 17.88 -33.55
C ALA A 21 -47.43 16.59 -33.20
N ILE A 22 -46.92 16.54 -31.97
CA ILE A 22 -46.27 15.37 -31.37
C ILE A 22 -46.93 15.05 -30.04
N CYS A 23 -47.17 13.77 -29.77
CA CYS A 23 -47.51 13.29 -28.44
C CYS A 23 -46.25 12.73 -27.78
N PHE A 24 -45.78 13.32 -26.68
CA PHE A 24 -44.60 12.85 -25.95
C PHE A 24 -44.85 11.55 -25.18
N GLY A 25 -46.10 11.26 -24.78
CA GLY A 25 -46.46 9.99 -24.14
C GLY A 25 -46.33 8.78 -25.08
N CYS A 26 -46.65 8.96 -26.36
CA CYS A 26 -46.55 7.89 -27.38
C CYS A 26 -45.38 8.04 -28.34
N SER A 27 -44.63 9.14 -28.26
CA SER A 27 -43.55 9.49 -29.19
C SER A 27 -43.98 9.44 -30.67
N ARG A 28 -45.20 9.93 -30.98
CA ARG A 28 -45.79 9.83 -32.33
C ARG A 28 -46.13 11.20 -32.91
N LEU A 29 -45.75 11.41 -34.18
CA LEU A 29 -46.11 12.58 -34.99
C LEU A 29 -47.52 12.44 -35.58
N MET A 30 -48.29 13.53 -35.58
CA MET A 30 -49.71 13.54 -35.93
C MET A 30 -50.08 14.79 -36.74
N CYS A 31 -51.03 14.64 -37.68
CA CYS A 31 -51.71 15.78 -38.29
C CYS A 31 -52.87 16.26 -37.39
N SER A 32 -53.50 17.38 -37.74
CA SER A 32 -54.58 18.00 -36.95
C SER A 32 -55.80 17.09 -36.75
N ARG A 33 -56.09 16.17 -37.67
CA ARG A 33 -57.17 15.17 -37.50
C ARG A 33 -56.76 14.00 -36.61
N CYS A 34 -55.51 13.54 -36.75
CA CYS A 34 -54.97 12.45 -35.95
C CYS A 34 -54.85 12.83 -34.47
N ILE A 35 -54.45 14.06 -34.13
CA ILE A 35 -54.36 14.50 -32.74
C ILE A 35 -55.72 14.53 -32.04
N VAL A 36 -56.78 15.01 -32.71
CA VAL A 36 -58.13 15.04 -32.15
C VAL A 36 -58.65 13.63 -31.90
N THR A 37 -58.35 12.70 -32.81
CA THR A 37 -58.74 11.28 -32.66
C THR A 37 -57.93 10.60 -31.56
N HIS A 38 -56.62 10.89 -31.49
CA HIS A 38 -55.72 10.38 -30.47
C HIS A 38 -56.15 10.82 -29.06
N ASN A 39 -56.45 12.09 -28.86
CA ASN A 39 -56.90 12.61 -27.57
C ASN A 39 -58.27 12.06 -27.14
N LYS A 40 -59.09 11.56 -28.07
CA LYS A 40 -60.33 10.83 -27.75
C LYS A 40 -60.07 9.41 -27.29
N ILE A 41 -59.03 8.76 -27.84
CA ILE A 41 -58.64 7.38 -27.47
C ILE A 41 -57.79 7.36 -26.20
N HIS A 42 -56.94 8.37 -26.01
CA HIS A 42 -56.03 8.55 -24.88
C HIS A 42 -56.23 9.95 -24.26
N PRO A 43 -57.26 10.15 -23.42
CA PRO A 43 -57.56 11.44 -22.81
C PRO A 43 -56.44 11.95 -21.88
N ASP A 44 -55.69 11.04 -21.28
CA ASP A 44 -54.52 11.30 -20.42
C ASP A 44 -53.33 11.90 -21.17
N HIS A 45 -53.28 11.73 -22.49
CA HIS A 45 -52.21 12.27 -23.34
C HIS A 45 -52.45 13.70 -23.81
N CYS A 46 -53.61 14.30 -23.55
CA CYS A 46 -53.94 15.65 -24.04
C CYS A 46 -52.95 16.73 -23.58
N GLN A 47 -52.39 16.59 -22.38
CA GLN A 47 -51.40 17.51 -21.79
C GLN A 47 -49.96 17.24 -22.25
N LEU A 48 -49.74 16.13 -22.96
CA LEU A 48 -48.45 15.70 -23.50
C LEU A 48 -48.39 15.85 -25.02
N CYS A 49 -49.43 16.44 -25.62
CA CYS A 49 -49.52 16.69 -27.05
C CYS A 49 -49.23 18.15 -27.33
N GLU A 50 -48.22 18.44 -28.15
CA GLU A 50 -47.82 19.81 -28.47
C GLU A 50 -47.71 20.02 -29.97
N HIS A 51 -48.04 21.23 -30.42
CA HIS A 51 -47.83 21.62 -31.80
C HIS A 51 -46.34 21.93 -32.03
N ILE A 52 -45.84 21.55 -33.21
CA ILE A 52 -44.43 21.70 -33.57
C ILE A 52 -44.02 23.18 -33.59
N ASP A 53 -44.93 24.08 -33.97
CA ASP A 53 -44.62 25.52 -34.01
C ASP A 53 -44.51 26.12 -32.60
N ASP A 54 -45.34 25.67 -31.63
CA ASP A 54 -45.22 26.06 -30.22
C ASP A 54 -43.89 25.57 -29.61
N ILE A 55 -43.47 24.35 -29.98
CA ILE A 55 -42.16 23.80 -29.59
C ILE A 55 -41.02 24.66 -30.17
N LYS A 56 -41.09 25.06 -31.44
CA LYS A 56 -40.06 25.89 -32.08
C LYS A 56 -39.96 27.27 -31.44
N GLU A 57 -41.09 27.91 -31.20
CA GLU A 57 -41.15 29.22 -30.55
C GLU A 57 -40.55 29.16 -29.15
N SER A 58 -40.93 28.15 -28.37
CA SER A 58 -40.37 27.88 -27.05
C SER A 58 -38.86 27.66 -27.07
N LEU A 59 -38.33 26.89 -28.04
CA LEU A 59 -36.89 26.62 -28.15
C LEU A 59 -36.07 27.86 -28.54
N ASN A 60 -36.64 28.77 -29.33
CA ASN A 60 -35.99 30.03 -29.65
C ASN A 60 -35.90 30.94 -28.42
N ASN A 61 -36.97 31.01 -27.63
CA ASN A 61 -36.99 31.80 -26.39
C ASN A 61 -35.95 31.30 -25.37
N ILE A 62 -35.70 29.98 -25.28
CA ILE A 62 -34.64 29.42 -24.40
C ILE A 62 -33.24 29.86 -24.85
N LYS A 63 -33.00 30.00 -26.16
CA LYS A 63 -31.69 30.42 -26.67
C LYS A 63 -31.42 31.89 -26.35
N GLU A 64 -32.40 32.76 -26.51
CA GLU A 64 -32.26 34.20 -26.25
C GLU A 64 -31.99 34.48 -24.76
N VAL A 65 -32.66 33.76 -23.84
CA VAL A 65 -32.45 33.92 -22.39
C VAL A 65 -31.04 33.49 -21.92
N ASN A 66 -30.41 32.55 -22.63
CA ASN A 66 -29.07 32.07 -22.27
C ASN A 66 -27.92 32.96 -22.78
N GLU A 67 -28.16 33.87 -23.73
CA GLU A 67 -27.11 34.76 -24.27
C GLU A 67 -26.98 36.09 -23.51
N GLU A 68 -28.03 36.59 -22.86
CA GLU A 68 -27.97 37.87 -22.11
C GLU A 68 -27.68 37.73 -20.61
N SER A 69 -27.65 36.50 -20.07
CA SER A 69 -27.45 36.23 -18.64
C SER A 69 -25.97 35.93 -18.30
N LEU A 70 -25.10 36.94 -18.44
CA LEU A 70 -23.77 36.96 -17.78
C LEU A 70 -23.57 38.15 -16.84
N THR A 71 -24.64 38.84 -16.45
CA THR A 71 -24.61 39.80 -15.35
C THR A 71 -25.24 39.18 -14.11
N GLU A 72 -24.38 38.63 -13.25
CA GLU A 72 -24.72 38.28 -11.88
C GLU A 72 -25.32 39.49 -11.17
N ASN A 73 -26.60 39.42 -10.82
CA ASN A 73 -27.15 40.14 -9.69
C ASN A 73 -28.22 39.28 -9.03
N ASN A 74 -27.82 38.66 -7.92
CA ASN A 74 -28.71 38.07 -6.94
C ASN A 74 -29.61 39.15 -6.37
N ASN A 75 -30.87 39.17 -6.77
CA ASN A 75 -31.95 39.69 -5.93
C ASN A 75 -33.13 38.72 -6.06
N ASP A 76 -33.28 37.90 -5.03
CA ASP A 76 -34.54 37.24 -4.69
C ASP A 76 -35.58 38.33 -4.45
N ASN A 77 -36.36 38.65 -5.48
CA ASN A 77 -37.66 39.28 -5.31
C ASN A 77 -38.68 38.44 -6.04
N ASP A 78 -39.57 37.85 -5.24
CA ASP A 78 -40.86 37.30 -5.62
C ASP A 78 -41.55 38.26 -6.61
N ILE A 79 -41.56 37.88 -7.88
CA ILE A 79 -42.49 38.43 -8.86
C ILE A 79 -43.31 37.24 -9.38
N ASN A 80 -44.47 37.09 -8.75
CA ASN A 80 -45.62 36.38 -9.31
C ASN A 80 -45.96 37.03 -10.66
N ASN A 81 -45.41 36.52 -11.76
CA ASN A 81 -45.90 36.80 -13.09
C ASN A 81 -46.54 35.54 -13.66
N ASP A 82 -47.87 35.62 -13.67
CA ASP A 82 -48.88 34.73 -14.23
C ASP A 82 -48.69 34.56 -15.76
N SER A 83 -47.55 34.01 -16.18
CA SER A 83 -47.19 33.73 -17.58
C SER A 83 -47.23 32.23 -17.88
N ASP A 84 -48.24 31.53 -17.36
CA ASP A 84 -48.37 30.08 -17.52
C ASP A 84 -48.93 29.66 -18.90
N GLN A 85 -48.94 30.56 -19.90
CA GLN A 85 -49.62 30.30 -21.18
C GLN A 85 -48.77 29.61 -22.26
N HIS A 86 -47.45 29.46 -22.09
CA HIS A 86 -46.60 28.78 -23.11
C HIS A 86 -45.43 27.96 -22.54
N SER A 87 -45.61 27.28 -21.39
CA SER A 87 -44.59 26.35 -20.89
C SER A 87 -44.70 24.98 -21.58
N THR A 88 -43.88 24.75 -22.60
CA THR A 88 -43.82 23.45 -23.29
C THR A 88 -43.37 22.32 -22.36
N PHE A 89 -43.69 21.08 -22.72
CA PHE A 89 -43.24 19.86 -22.04
C PHE A 89 -41.71 19.86 -21.89
N ILE A 90 -41.00 20.37 -22.92
CA ILE A 90 -39.55 20.50 -22.91
C ILE A 90 -39.09 21.50 -21.84
N ASN A 91 -39.72 22.67 -21.71
CA ASN A 91 -39.39 23.65 -20.66
C ASN A 91 -39.64 23.09 -19.26
N LYS A 92 -40.80 22.44 -19.05
CA LYS A 92 -41.13 21.80 -17.77
C LYS A 92 -40.13 20.71 -17.40
N ARG A 93 -39.68 19.93 -18.40
CA ARG A 93 -38.67 18.89 -18.20
C ARG A 93 -37.29 19.48 -17.90
N LEU A 94 -36.88 20.53 -18.60
CA LEU A 94 -35.61 21.22 -18.35
C LEU A 94 -35.57 21.83 -16.95
N ASP A 95 -36.62 22.52 -16.51
CA ASP A 95 -36.72 23.07 -15.15
C ASP A 95 -36.68 21.96 -14.09
N SER A 96 -37.40 20.85 -14.31
CA SER A 96 -37.36 19.68 -13.43
C SER A 96 -35.95 19.08 -13.32
N ILE A 97 -35.25 18.92 -14.44
CA ILE A 97 -33.86 18.43 -14.46
C ILE A 97 -32.94 19.42 -13.75
N TRP A 98 -33.09 20.72 -13.98
CA TRP A 98 -32.28 21.76 -13.36
C TRP A 98 -32.46 21.81 -11.85
N LYS A 99 -33.71 21.74 -11.36
CA LYS A 99 -34.02 21.65 -9.93
C LYS A 99 -33.43 20.39 -9.30
N SER A 100 -33.54 19.24 -9.99
CA SER A 100 -32.93 17.98 -9.56
C SER A 100 -31.40 18.07 -9.50
N LEU A 101 -30.78 18.69 -10.51
CA LEU A 101 -29.33 18.87 -10.58
C LEU A 101 -28.82 19.80 -9.47
N ARG A 102 -29.51 20.92 -9.21
CA ARG A 102 -29.19 21.82 -8.08
C ARG A 102 -29.31 21.09 -6.75
N SER A 103 -30.40 20.37 -6.51
CA SER A 103 -30.61 19.59 -5.28
C SER A 103 -29.52 18.54 -5.08
N SER A 104 -29.19 17.81 -6.14
CA SER A 104 -28.11 16.79 -6.14
C SER A 104 -26.75 17.41 -5.87
N THR A 105 -26.47 18.57 -6.47
CA THR A 105 -25.20 19.31 -6.28
C THR A 105 -25.06 19.80 -4.84
N THR A 106 -26.10 20.37 -4.25
CA THR A 106 -26.10 20.79 -2.85
C THR A 106 -25.90 19.60 -1.92
N LYS A 107 -26.58 18.48 -2.18
CA LYS A 107 -26.40 17.23 -1.43
C LYS A 107 -24.96 16.72 -1.53
N TYR A 108 -24.38 16.71 -2.73
CA TYR A 108 -22.99 16.32 -2.97
C TYR A 108 -22.01 17.19 -2.18
N LYS A 109 -22.15 18.52 -2.27
CA LYS A 109 -21.30 19.46 -1.52
C LYS A 109 -21.37 19.21 -0.01
N ARG A 110 -22.58 18.99 0.53
CA ARG A 110 -22.77 18.66 1.95
C ARG A 110 -22.11 17.35 2.33
N LEU A 111 -22.27 16.30 1.51
CA LEU A 111 -21.63 15.00 1.77
C LEU A 111 -20.10 15.10 1.74
N LYS A 112 -19.54 15.86 0.78
CA LYS A 112 -18.10 16.11 0.70
C LYS A 112 -17.56 16.83 1.93
N LEU A 113 -18.31 17.79 2.47
CA LEU A 113 -17.96 18.47 3.72
C LEU A 113 -17.94 17.50 4.90
N VAL A 114 -18.99 16.70 5.07
CA VAL A 114 -19.08 15.70 6.15
C VAL A 114 -17.95 14.66 6.06
N GLU A 115 -17.63 14.18 4.85
CA GLU A 115 -16.48 13.28 4.60
C GLU A 115 -15.16 13.91 5.09
N SER A 116 -14.94 15.20 4.80
CA SER A 116 -13.75 15.91 5.26
C SER A 116 -13.71 16.12 6.78
N GLU A 117 -14.86 16.37 7.42
CA GLU A 117 -14.97 16.52 8.86
C GLU A 117 -14.69 15.21 9.60
N ILE A 118 -15.22 14.09 9.10
CA ILE A 118 -14.92 12.74 9.62
C ILE A 118 -13.41 12.49 9.55
N SER A 119 -12.79 12.74 8.39
CA SER A 119 -11.36 12.52 8.18
C SER A 119 -10.52 13.33 9.18
N LYS A 120 -10.87 14.61 9.39
CA LYS A 120 -10.20 15.49 10.35
C LYS A 120 -10.35 15.01 11.80
N HIS A 121 -11.50 14.44 12.16
CA HIS A 121 -11.72 13.94 13.52
C HIS A 121 -10.83 12.72 13.82
N PHE A 122 -10.70 11.79 12.87
CA PHE A 122 -9.78 10.65 13.01
C PHE A 122 -8.32 11.07 13.05
N GLU A 123 -7.93 12.09 12.29
CA GLU A 123 -6.58 12.67 12.35
C GLU A 123 -6.24 13.17 13.77
N GLN A 124 -7.18 13.83 14.44
CA GLN A 124 -6.99 14.31 15.81
C GLN A 124 -6.79 13.17 16.82
N ILE A 125 -7.58 12.09 16.69
CA ILE A 125 -7.46 10.91 17.55
C ILE A 125 -6.10 10.23 17.32
N HIS A 126 -5.69 10.08 16.06
CA HIS A 126 -4.40 9.50 15.70
C HIS A 126 -3.23 10.33 16.25
N GLN A 127 -3.28 11.65 16.12
CA GLN A 127 -2.27 12.55 16.69
C GLN A 127 -2.18 12.41 18.22
N TYR A 128 -3.32 12.31 18.91
CA TYR A 128 -3.34 12.10 20.35
C TYR A 128 -2.67 10.77 20.75
N LEU A 129 -2.98 9.68 20.05
CA LEU A 129 -2.38 8.36 20.29
C LEU A 129 -0.85 8.37 20.09
N ILE A 130 -0.36 9.04 19.05
CA ILE A 130 1.09 9.20 18.80
C ILE A 130 1.76 9.94 19.98
N ILE A 131 1.15 11.02 20.46
CA ILE A 131 1.71 11.81 21.57
C ILE A 131 1.77 10.97 22.84
N GLU A 132 0.72 10.23 23.17
CA GLU A 132 0.69 9.34 24.33
C GLU A 132 1.73 8.21 24.20
N GLU A 133 1.87 7.60 23.03
CA GLU A 133 2.90 6.58 22.77
C GLU A 133 4.30 7.12 23.05
N HIS A 134 4.62 8.30 22.50
CA HIS A 134 5.92 8.93 22.74
C HIS A 134 6.12 9.32 24.20
N SER A 135 5.08 9.82 24.86
CA SER A 135 5.11 10.19 26.28
C SER A 135 5.47 8.99 27.16
N LEU A 136 4.85 7.83 26.89
CA LEU A 136 5.09 6.58 27.61
C LEU A 136 6.49 6.00 27.32
N LYS A 137 6.97 6.09 26.07
CA LYS A 137 8.30 5.60 25.68
C LYS A 137 9.45 6.47 26.19
N LYS A 138 9.24 7.78 26.34
CA LYS A 138 10.28 8.76 26.68
C LYS A 138 11.11 8.41 27.94
N PRO A 139 10.51 8.07 29.11
CA PRO A 139 11.31 7.70 30.28
C PRO A 139 12.12 6.41 30.05
N ILE A 140 11.55 5.41 29.37
CA ILE A 140 12.23 4.15 29.06
C ILE A 140 13.45 4.40 28.16
N ILE A 141 13.30 5.20 27.10
CA ILE A 141 14.40 5.54 26.19
C ILE A 141 15.48 6.33 26.93
N SER A 142 15.10 7.27 27.79
CA SER A 142 16.06 8.04 28.60
C SER A 142 16.88 7.14 29.54
N ASP A 143 16.24 6.17 30.18
CA ASP A 143 16.91 5.21 31.06
C ASP A 143 17.82 4.27 30.28
N LEU A 144 17.36 3.76 29.12
CA LEU A 144 18.19 2.96 28.21
C LEU A 144 19.43 3.71 27.75
N ASP A 145 19.30 4.97 27.35
CA ASP A 145 20.43 5.81 26.94
C ASP A 145 21.40 6.06 28.10
N PHE A 146 20.88 6.29 29.31
CA PHE A 146 21.70 6.48 30.50
C PHE A 146 22.48 5.22 30.86
N ILE A 147 21.80 4.07 30.93
CA ILE A 147 22.43 2.76 31.20
C ILE A 147 23.44 2.43 30.11
N GLY A 148 23.10 2.69 28.84
CA GLY A 148 24.00 2.47 27.72
C GLY A 148 25.31 3.25 27.84
N LYS A 149 25.24 4.54 28.21
CA LYS A 149 26.44 5.36 28.46
C LYS A 149 27.27 4.84 29.63
N GLN A 150 26.63 4.36 30.70
CA GLN A 150 27.33 3.76 31.84
C GLN A 150 28.06 2.48 31.45
N ILE A 151 27.41 1.58 30.70
CA ILE A 151 28.01 0.35 30.19
C ILE A 151 29.23 0.68 29.31
N GLN A 152 29.09 1.64 28.38
CA GLN A 152 30.19 2.04 27.52
C GLN A 152 31.36 2.61 28.33
N SER A 153 31.10 3.50 29.29
CA SER A 153 32.14 4.07 30.15
C SER A 153 32.88 2.99 30.94
N ASN A 154 32.18 1.98 31.44
CA ASN A 154 32.77 0.87 32.18
C ASN A 154 33.60 -0.04 31.26
N VAL A 155 33.12 -0.33 30.05
CA VAL A 155 33.86 -1.11 29.05
C VAL A 155 35.14 -0.38 28.63
N ASP A 156 35.07 0.93 28.45
CA ASP A 156 36.24 1.76 28.15
C ASP A 156 37.24 1.73 29.31
N GLU A 157 36.79 1.81 30.57
CA GLU A 157 37.67 1.68 31.75
C GLU A 157 38.35 0.31 31.80
N VAL A 158 37.59 -0.77 31.61
CA VAL A 158 38.12 -2.16 31.55
C VAL A 158 39.16 -2.29 30.44
N LYS A 159 38.95 -1.66 29.28
CA LYS A 159 39.93 -1.64 28.19
C LYS A 159 41.26 -1.00 28.61
N HIS A 160 41.22 0.13 29.32
CA HIS A 160 42.45 0.77 29.80
C HIS A 160 43.15 -0.06 30.88
N ILE A 161 42.39 -0.71 31.78
CA ILE A 161 42.95 -1.63 32.78
C ILE A 161 43.60 -2.83 32.10
N ASN A 162 42.94 -3.43 31.10
CA ASN A 162 43.48 -4.56 30.35
C ASN A 162 44.82 -4.18 29.67
N ASN A 163 44.90 -3.00 29.06
CA ASN A 163 46.14 -2.50 28.48
C ASN A 163 47.27 -2.36 29.52
N ILE A 164 46.97 -1.90 30.75
CA ILE A 164 47.97 -1.84 31.84
C ILE A 164 48.47 -3.25 32.20
N ILE A 165 47.55 -4.22 32.31
CA ILE A 165 47.88 -5.61 32.64
C ILE A 165 48.76 -6.24 31.54
N GLU A 166 48.43 -6.01 30.27
CA GLU A 166 49.22 -6.51 29.14
C GLU A 166 50.65 -5.99 29.15
N ILE A 167 50.84 -4.69 29.41
CA ILE A 167 52.16 -4.07 29.47
C ILE A 167 52.95 -4.59 30.67
N TYR A 168 52.31 -4.77 31.82
CA TYR A 168 52.95 -5.38 32.98
C TYR A 168 53.42 -6.81 32.68
N ASN A 169 52.59 -7.62 32.02
CA ASN A 169 52.92 -8.99 31.64
C ASN A 169 54.04 -9.05 30.59
N TYR A 170 54.09 -8.10 29.65
CA TYR A 170 55.20 -7.95 28.70
C TYR A 170 56.53 -7.73 29.44
N ASN A 171 56.53 -6.95 30.53
CA ASN A 171 57.73 -6.61 31.31
C ASN A 171 58.27 -7.72 32.23
N HIS A 172 57.53 -8.82 32.43
CA HIS A 172 57.94 -9.93 33.31
C HIS A 172 58.36 -11.20 32.56
N ASN A 173 58.22 -11.23 31.23
CA ASN A 173 58.54 -12.41 30.41
C ASN A 173 59.88 -12.30 29.64
N ASP A 174 60.76 -11.35 30.00
CA ASP A 174 62.05 -11.13 29.29
C ASP A 174 63.11 -12.23 29.47
N ASP A 175 62.84 -13.33 30.19
CA ASP A 175 63.82 -14.41 30.42
C ASP A 175 63.55 -15.73 29.65
N GLU A 176 62.51 -15.82 28.83
CA GLU A 176 62.38 -16.95 27.88
C GLU A 176 62.24 -16.44 26.45
N GLU A 177 63.23 -16.77 25.62
CA GLU A 177 63.15 -16.65 24.16
C GLU A 177 61.83 -17.27 23.68
N MET A 178 60.83 -16.43 23.40
CA MET A 178 59.65 -16.84 22.66
C MET A 178 60.06 -17.14 21.23
N GLN A 179 60.43 -18.40 21.02
CA GLN A 179 60.54 -19.02 19.72
C GLN A 179 59.16 -18.90 19.05
N CYS A 180 59.05 -17.98 18.10
CA CYS A 180 57.87 -17.80 17.27
C CYS A 180 57.70 -19.06 16.39
N ASN A 181 57.04 -20.07 16.93
CA ASN A 181 56.43 -21.10 16.12
C ASN A 181 55.20 -20.47 15.46
N SER A 182 55.39 -20.05 14.23
CA SER A 182 54.32 -19.82 13.26
C SER A 182 53.66 -21.16 12.95
N GLN A 183 52.88 -21.68 13.90
CA GLN A 183 51.78 -22.57 13.58
C GLN A 183 50.57 -21.68 13.38
N GLU A 184 50.26 -21.40 12.11
CA GLU A 184 48.90 -21.11 11.66
C GLU A 184 48.01 -22.21 12.26
N SER A 185 47.37 -21.90 13.38
CA SER A 185 46.16 -22.60 13.80
C SER A 185 45.02 -21.77 13.26
N ASP A 186 44.15 -22.43 12.50
CA ASP A 186 42.92 -21.88 11.94
C ASP A 186 42.02 -21.38 13.08
N ILE A 187 42.28 -20.18 13.59
CA ILE A 187 41.30 -19.41 14.35
C ILE A 187 40.39 -18.84 13.27
N GLU A 188 39.16 -19.35 13.20
CA GLU A 188 38.10 -18.78 12.39
C GLU A 188 38.09 -17.27 12.60
N GLN A 189 38.49 -16.52 11.58
CA GLN A 189 38.35 -15.07 11.56
C GLN A 189 36.85 -14.79 11.64
N SER A 190 36.34 -14.55 12.86
CA SER A 190 35.09 -13.83 13.00
C SER A 190 35.32 -12.50 12.29
N THR A 191 34.54 -12.27 11.23
CA THR A 191 34.66 -11.07 10.44
C THR A 191 34.37 -9.88 11.36
N ASP A 192 35.37 -9.04 11.58
CA ASP A 192 35.21 -7.74 12.23
C ASP A 192 34.20 -6.91 11.42
N THR A 193 32.95 -6.95 11.86
CA THR A 193 31.85 -6.17 11.31
C THR A 193 31.60 -4.97 12.20
N ALA A 194 31.25 -3.83 11.60
CA ALA A 194 30.94 -2.59 12.32
C ALA A 194 29.87 -2.76 13.42
N ASP A 195 29.03 -3.80 13.33
CA ASP A 195 28.01 -4.13 14.31
C ASP A 195 28.60 -4.63 15.65
N SER A 196 29.82 -5.19 15.63
CA SER A 196 30.53 -5.74 16.80
C SER A 196 30.84 -4.70 17.88
N TYR A 197 30.82 -3.41 17.52
CA TYR A 197 31.07 -2.28 18.41
C TYR A 197 29.78 -1.61 18.91
N SER A 198 28.61 -2.12 18.51
CA SER A 198 27.34 -1.56 18.94
C SER A 198 27.07 -1.86 20.42
N LEU A 199 26.42 -0.94 21.11
CA LEU A 199 26.01 -1.14 22.51
C LEU A 199 25.20 -2.43 22.69
N ALA A 200 24.35 -2.77 21.71
CA ALA A 200 23.56 -4.01 21.74
C ALA A 200 24.48 -5.25 21.75
N SER A 201 25.46 -5.31 20.86
CA SER A 201 26.41 -6.43 20.79
C SER A 201 27.29 -6.52 22.04
N ILE A 202 27.68 -5.37 22.63
CA ILE A 202 28.43 -5.32 23.89
C ILE A 202 27.57 -5.89 25.04
N VAL A 203 26.31 -5.47 25.15
CA VAL A 203 25.37 -5.95 26.18
C VAL A 203 25.10 -7.45 26.03
N ASP A 204 24.88 -7.93 24.81
CA ASP A 204 24.68 -9.35 24.52
C ASP A 204 25.94 -10.16 24.87
N SER A 205 27.11 -9.65 24.53
CA SER A 205 28.41 -10.27 24.84
C SER A 205 28.66 -10.35 26.34
N ILE A 206 28.38 -9.29 27.10
CA ILE A 206 28.47 -9.29 28.57
C ILE A 206 27.50 -10.31 29.19
N SER A 207 26.28 -10.40 28.66
CA SER A 207 25.25 -11.30 29.19
C SER A 207 25.55 -12.78 28.95
N ASN A 208 26.20 -13.09 27.83
CA ASN A 208 26.58 -14.46 27.46
C ASN A 208 27.89 -14.92 28.12
N ASN A 209 28.68 -13.99 28.69
CA ASN A 209 29.96 -14.28 29.31
C ASN A 209 29.83 -14.53 30.81
N SER A 210 30.33 -15.67 31.29
CA SER A 210 30.23 -16.05 32.70
C SER A 210 31.27 -15.37 33.60
N SER A 211 32.29 -14.72 33.02
CA SER A 211 33.34 -14.02 33.76
C SER A 211 33.94 -12.88 32.93
N LEU A 212 34.57 -11.92 33.62
CA LEU A 212 35.30 -10.82 32.98
C LEU A 212 36.41 -11.33 32.04
N GLN A 213 37.09 -12.41 32.41
CA GLN A 213 38.17 -12.98 31.59
C GLN A 213 37.62 -13.58 30.29
N SER A 214 36.53 -14.35 30.37
CA SER A 214 35.82 -14.87 29.19
C SER A 214 35.36 -13.74 28.27
N PHE A 215 34.82 -12.66 28.86
CA PHE A 215 34.42 -11.48 28.10
C PHE A 215 35.60 -10.80 27.40
N ILE A 216 36.74 -10.65 28.08
CA ILE A 216 37.94 -10.09 27.45
C ILE A 216 38.41 -11.00 26.32
N ASP A 217 38.46 -12.32 26.55
CA ASP A 217 38.97 -13.32 25.60
C ASP A 217 38.10 -13.41 24.33
N ASP A 218 36.79 -13.47 24.48
CA ASP A 218 35.84 -13.56 23.36
C ASP A 218 35.77 -12.27 22.52
N ASN A 219 36.21 -11.14 23.07
CA ASN A 219 36.22 -9.83 22.41
C ASN A 219 37.66 -9.31 22.16
N ARG A 220 38.66 -10.20 22.16
CA ARG A 220 40.08 -9.88 21.94
C ARG A 220 40.37 -9.21 20.61
N THR A 221 39.64 -9.55 19.56
CA THR A 221 39.85 -9.03 18.20
C THR A 221 38.99 -7.81 17.89
N THR A 222 38.05 -7.44 18.78
CA THR A 222 37.08 -6.37 18.55
C THR A 222 37.25 -5.25 19.59
N ILE A 223 36.63 -5.40 20.76
CA ILE A 223 36.61 -4.40 21.85
C ILE A 223 38.02 -4.19 22.41
N PHE A 224 38.78 -5.29 22.55
CA PHE A 224 40.10 -5.33 23.17
C PHE A 224 41.25 -5.53 22.17
N ASP A 225 41.04 -5.21 20.88
CA ASP A 225 41.96 -5.49 19.76
C ASP A 225 43.44 -5.57 20.18
N GLN A 226 43.94 -6.81 20.19
CA GLN A 226 45.24 -7.21 20.70
C GLN A 226 46.36 -7.07 19.66
N HIS A 227 46.10 -6.51 18.47
CA HIS A 227 47.13 -6.20 17.46
C HIS A 227 48.01 -4.98 17.80
N ASN A 228 48.16 -4.66 19.08
CA ASN A 228 48.97 -3.56 19.56
C ASN A 228 50.47 -3.85 19.63
N SER A 229 50.99 -5.02 19.22
CA SER A 229 52.43 -5.32 19.39
C SER A 229 53.34 -4.28 18.71
N ASP A 230 52.90 -3.68 17.60
CA ASP A 230 53.65 -2.64 16.91
C ASP A 230 53.50 -1.26 17.56
N LEU A 231 52.30 -0.93 18.07
CA LEU A 231 52.06 0.29 18.84
C LEU A 231 52.81 0.29 20.18
N LEU A 232 52.89 -0.88 20.83
CA LEU A 232 53.56 -1.09 22.12
C LEU A 232 55.08 -0.99 21.95
N LYS A 233 55.64 -1.52 20.85
CA LYS A 233 57.05 -1.30 20.46
C LYS A 233 57.34 0.17 20.14
N GLU A 234 56.40 0.88 19.54
CA GLU A 234 56.54 2.31 19.24
C GLU A 234 56.47 3.17 20.52
N LEU A 235 55.57 2.85 21.45
CA LEU A 235 55.49 3.46 22.77
C LEU A 235 56.74 3.17 23.61
N LEU A 236 57.25 1.94 23.62
CA LEU A 236 58.49 1.60 24.32
C LEU A 236 59.69 2.40 23.81
N LYS A 237 59.80 2.63 22.50
CA LYS A 237 60.84 3.48 21.90
C LYS A 237 60.77 4.92 22.37
N GLN A 238 59.57 5.46 22.59
CA GLN A 238 59.37 6.83 23.08
C GLN A 238 59.81 7.01 24.55
N HIS A 239 59.85 5.91 25.32
CA HIS A 239 60.26 5.90 26.71
C HIS A 239 61.67 5.31 26.91
N ASN A 240 62.55 5.40 25.90
CA ASN A 240 63.94 4.90 25.95
C ASN A 240 64.06 3.40 26.26
N ASN A 241 63.06 2.60 25.91
CA ASN A 241 62.92 1.19 26.31
C ASN A 241 62.88 0.99 27.84
N ASP A 242 62.60 2.04 28.62
CA ASP A 242 62.32 1.91 30.04
C ASP A 242 60.83 1.58 30.23
N THR A 243 60.61 0.28 30.39
CA THR A 243 59.33 -0.34 30.66
C THR A 243 58.68 0.16 31.95
N THR A 244 59.47 0.56 32.95
CA THR A 244 58.98 1.09 34.22
C THR A 244 58.45 2.51 34.04
N SER A 245 59.16 3.34 33.27
CA SER A 245 58.70 4.68 32.92
C SER A 245 57.45 4.67 32.04
N LEU A 246 57.33 3.72 31.10
CA LEU A 246 56.13 3.54 30.28
C LEU A 246 54.93 3.09 31.14
N LEU A 247 55.13 2.10 32.02
CA LEU A 247 54.09 1.63 32.93
C LEU A 247 53.61 2.75 33.85
N PHE A 248 54.53 3.56 34.39
CA PHE A 248 54.18 4.71 35.23
C PHE A 248 53.38 5.77 34.47
N ASP A 249 53.77 6.09 33.23
CA ASP A 249 53.07 7.07 32.39
C ASP A 249 51.64 6.60 32.04
N ILE A 250 51.45 5.31 31.74
CA ILE A 250 50.12 4.75 31.42
C ILE A 250 49.23 4.69 32.66
N ILE A 251 49.76 4.30 33.82
CA ILE A 251 49.04 4.34 35.10
C ILE A 251 48.66 5.80 35.45
N GLN A 252 49.54 6.76 35.19
CA GLN A 252 49.26 8.17 35.42
C GLN A 252 48.18 8.71 34.47
N LYS A 253 48.21 8.33 33.19
CA LYS A 253 47.19 8.67 32.19
C LYS A 253 45.83 8.09 32.56
N TYR A 254 45.79 6.81 32.94
CA TYR A 254 44.59 6.16 33.46
C TYR A 254 44.03 6.90 34.68
N SER A 255 44.87 7.16 35.68
CA SER A 255 44.47 7.87 36.90
C SER A 255 43.89 9.25 36.61
N ASN A 256 44.47 9.99 35.66
CA ASN A 256 43.97 11.31 35.25
C ASN A 256 42.65 11.23 34.46
N GLN A 257 42.50 10.25 33.57
CA GLN A 257 41.34 10.08 32.70
C GLN A 257 40.09 9.65 33.48
N PHE A 258 40.25 8.77 34.46
CA PHE A 258 39.14 8.24 35.27
C PHE A 258 39.02 8.93 36.64
N ARG A 259 39.84 9.95 36.93
CA ARG A 259 39.85 10.69 38.21
C ARG A 259 38.47 11.18 38.64
N SER A 260 37.70 11.72 37.69
CA SER A 260 36.37 12.29 37.97
C SER A 260 35.36 11.23 38.43
N ILE A 261 35.48 10.00 37.92
CA ILE A 261 34.62 8.86 38.27
C ILE A 261 34.88 8.44 39.72
N TYR A 262 36.15 8.37 40.13
CA TYR A 262 36.52 8.04 41.51
C TYR A 262 36.16 9.13 42.52
N THR A 263 36.30 10.41 42.13
CA THR A 263 35.91 11.52 43.02
C THR A 263 34.40 11.62 43.19
N ALA A 264 33.61 11.30 42.17
CA ALA A 264 32.16 11.24 42.27
C ALA A 264 31.69 10.10 43.19
N ASN A 265 32.38 8.96 43.18
CA ASN A 265 32.06 7.82 44.04
C ASN A 265 32.45 8.01 45.51
N THR A 266 33.42 8.89 45.82
CA THR A 266 33.94 9.09 47.20
C THR A 266 33.27 10.24 47.96
N THR A 267 32.72 11.25 47.28
CA THR A 267 31.91 12.31 47.93
C THR A 267 30.44 11.94 48.09
N ASN A 268 29.99 10.84 47.49
CA ASN A 268 28.59 10.39 47.45
C ASN A 268 28.33 9.10 48.23
N ASN A 269 28.98 8.91 49.39
CA ASN A 269 28.59 7.82 50.30
C ASN A 269 27.15 7.96 50.88
N ASP A 270 26.48 9.10 50.64
CA ASP A 270 25.04 9.30 50.92
C ASP A 270 24.15 9.39 49.66
N GLN A 271 24.69 9.16 48.45
CA GLN A 271 23.93 9.17 47.18
C GLN A 271 24.05 7.87 46.38
N HIS A 272 24.09 6.73 47.06
CA HIS A 272 23.71 5.44 46.46
C HIS A 272 22.19 5.33 46.19
N THR A 273 21.51 6.47 45.94
CA THR A 273 20.05 6.58 45.88
C THR A 273 19.45 6.52 44.48
N ASP A 274 20.21 6.57 43.39
CA ASP A 274 19.58 6.60 42.05
C ASP A 274 19.54 5.25 41.33
N LEU A 275 20.22 4.22 41.85
CA LEU A 275 19.96 2.81 41.47
C LEU A 275 18.80 2.18 42.26
N LYS A 276 18.13 2.95 43.14
CA LYS A 276 16.94 2.46 43.88
C LYS A 276 15.62 2.60 43.12
N ASN A 277 15.59 3.36 42.03
CA ASN A 277 14.48 3.27 41.08
C ASN A 277 14.81 2.23 40.02
N ASN A 278 14.90 0.96 40.42
CA ASN A 278 14.51 -0.12 39.52
C ASN A 278 13.00 0.02 39.32
N ASN A 279 12.59 1.05 38.56
CA ASN A 279 11.23 1.11 38.06
C ASN A 279 11.12 -0.08 37.10
N GLU A 280 10.62 -1.20 37.60
CA GLU A 280 10.26 -2.32 36.75
C GLU A 280 9.15 -1.82 35.83
N TYR A 281 9.53 -1.47 34.60
CA TYR A 281 8.60 -1.07 33.56
C TYR A 281 7.79 -2.30 33.17
N GLN A 282 6.59 -2.43 33.72
CA GLN A 282 5.67 -3.49 33.36
C GLN A 282 4.62 -2.97 32.38
N LEU A 283 4.51 -3.63 31.22
CA LEU A 283 3.41 -3.40 30.30
C LEU A 283 2.14 -4.03 30.88
N CYS A 284 1.31 -3.24 31.53
CA CYS A 284 -0.02 -3.63 31.98
C CYS A 284 -1.06 -3.29 30.91
N VAL A 285 -1.27 -4.19 29.94
CA VAL A 285 -2.39 -4.05 28.99
C VAL A 285 -3.64 -4.62 29.64
N THR A 286 -4.53 -3.75 30.13
CA THR A 286 -5.94 -4.14 30.23
C THR A 286 -6.49 -4.13 28.82
N ILE A 287 -7.13 -5.23 28.38
CA ILE A 287 -7.75 -5.30 27.05
C ILE A 287 -8.63 -4.06 26.90
N PRO A 288 -8.32 -3.15 25.95
CA PRO A 288 -9.13 -1.94 25.77
C PRO A 288 -10.56 -2.36 25.51
N ASN A 289 -11.51 -1.77 26.22
CA ASN A 289 -12.92 -1.96 25.91
C ASN A 289 -13.21 -1.19 24.61
N TYR A 290 -12.96 -1.85 23.48
CA TYR A 290 -13.15 -1.28 22.15
C TYR A 290 -14.61 -0.88 21.94
N ASP A 291 -15.58 -1.53 22.60
CA ASP A 291 -16.99 -1.15 22.52
C ASP A 291 -17.23 0.26 23.07
N LYS A 292 -16.58 0.64 24.18
CA LYS A 292 -16.66 2.02 24.71
C LYS A 292 -16.02 3.04 23.77
N LEU A 293 -14.92 2.69 23.10
CA LEU A 293 -14.27 3.57 22.13
C LEU A 293 -15.14 3.74 20.88
N ILE A 294 -15.71 2.64 20.38
CA ILE A 294 -16.66 2.62 19.27
C ILE A 294 -17.89 3.45 19.62
N ASP A 295 -18.42 3.33 20.85
CA ASP A 295 -19.54 4.13 21.33
C ASP A 295 -19.20 5.62 21.38
N VAL A 296 -18.00 6.01 21.84
CA VAL A 296 -17.55 7.40 21.83
C VAL A 296 -17.46 7.92 20.40
N VAL A 297 -16.86 7.16 19.48
CA VAL A 297 -16.74 7.53 18.06
C VAL A 297 -18.11 7.65 17.39
N HIS A 298 -19.02 6.70 17.63
CA HIS A 298 -20.39 6.73 17.09
C HIS A 298 -21.27 7.81 17.72
N GLN A 299 -21.05 8.18 18.98
CA GLN A 299 -21.74 9.31 19.62
C GLN A 299 -21.25 10.65 19.05
N SER A 300 -19.97 10.74 18.69
CA SER A 300 -19.36 11.92 18.07
C SER A 300 -19.74 12.09 16.59
N ILE A 301 -20.02 10.99 15.87
CA ILE A 301 -20.39 10.98 14.45
C ILE A 301 -21.80 10.41 14.27
N LYS A 302 -22.84 11.24 14.46
CA LYS A 302 -24.24 10.85 14.19
C LYS A 302 -24.65 11.19 12.77
N THR A 303 -24.92 10.17 11.95
CA THR A 303 -25.59 10.35 10.66
C THR A 303 -27.11 10.46 10.83
N LEU A 304 -27.69 11.64 10.61
CA LEU A 304 -29.15 11.77 10.44
C LEU A 304 -29.55 11.23 9.06
N ALA A 305 -30.06 10.00 9.01
CA ALA A 305 -30.63 9.42 7.81
C ALA A 305 -32.08 9.93 7.62
N THR A 306 -32.32 10.75 6.59
CA THR A 306 -33.68 11.03 6.10
C THR A 306 -33.94 10.14 4.89
N SER A 307 -34.91 9.22 5.00
CA SER A 307 -35.29 8.28 3.95
C SER A 307 -35.96 8.99 2.77
N MET A 308 -35.53 8.71 1.55
CA MET A 308 -36.32 8.96 0.33
C MET A 308 -36.21 7.74 -0.59
N ALA A 309 -37.35 7.13 -0.89
CA ALA A 309 -37.51 6.01 -1.80
C ALA A 309 -37.64 6.51 -3.25
N ALA A 310 -37.09 5.77 -4.22
CA ALA A 310 -37.35 5.96 -5.64
C ALA A 310 -37.41 4.58 -6.35
N ASN A 311 -38.43 4.44 -7.21
CA ASN A 311 -38.82 3.23 -7.94
C ASN A 311 -37.81 2.82 -9.02
N GLY A 312 -37.62 1.52 -9.19
CA GLY A 312 -36.88 0.88 -10.29
C GLY A 312 -37.67 -0.29 -10.87
N VAL A 313 -37.48 -0.52 -12.18
CA VAL A 313 -38.26 -1.38 -13.09
C VAL A 313 -37.68 -2.80 -13.14
N ILE A 314 -38.57 -3.80 -13.18
CA ILE A 314 -38.29 -5.24 -13.17
C ILE A 314 -37.80 -5.74 -14.53
N VAL A 315 -36.72 -6.52 -14.54
CA VAL A 315 -36.35 -7.43 -15.65
C VAL A 315 -36.31 -8.86 -15.08
N GLU A 316 -37.19 -9.72 -15.61
CA GLU A 316 -37.40 -11.09 -15.16
C GLU A 316 -36.22 -12.00 -15.56
N GLY A 317 -35.43 -12.40 -14.57
CA GLY A 317 -34.74 -13.69 -14.53
C GLY A 317 -35.19 -14.39 -13.26
N HIS A 318 -35.66 -15.64 -13.36
CA HIS A 318 -36.12 -16.44 -12.22
C HIS A 318 -34.98 -16.65 -11.21
N ASN A 319 -34.84 -15.69 -10.31
CA ASN A 319 -33.97 -15.73 -9.16
C ASN A 319 -34.83 -16.10 -7.95
N GLU A 320 -34.53 -17.25 -7.35
CA GLU A 320 -35.16 -17.77 -6.14
C GLU A 320 -35.12 -16.74 -4.99
N TYR A 321 -34.17 -15.80 -5.02
CA TYR A 321 -34.07 -14.69 -4.07
C TYR A 321 -35.05 -13.54 -4.34
N SER A 322 -35.41 -13.28 -5.60
CA SER A 322 -36.39 -12.26 -5.97
C SER A 322 -37.83 -12.66 -5.64
N SER A 323 -38.08 -13.96 -5.44
CA SER A 323 -39.36 -14.50 -4.98
C SER A 323 -39.53 -14.50 -3.45
N LEU A 324 -38.50 -14.16 -2.67
CA LEU A 324 -38.56 -14.13 -1.20
C LEU A 324 -39.15 -12.81 -0.69
N THR A 325 -39.97 -12.90 0.36
CA THR A 325 -40.44 -11.73 1.11
C THR A 325 -39.27 -11.00 1.78
N GLU A 326 -39.49 -9.74 2.19
CA GLU A 326 -38.45 -8.96 2.89
C GLU A 326 -37.98 -9.64 4.18
N LEU A 327 -38.90 -10.29 4.91
CA LEU A 327 -38.58 -10.99 6.14
C LEU A 327 -37.70 -12.23 5.87
N GLU A 328 -38.07 -13.05 4.88
CA GLU A 328 -37.31 -14.24 4.48
C GLU A 328 -35.92 -13.88 3.94
N ARG A 329 -35.80 -12.77 3.20
CA ARG A 329 -34.48 -12.26 2.78
C ARG A 329 -33.61 -11.87 3.96
N LYS A 330 -34.17 -11.15 4.95
CA LYS A 330 -33.43 -10.77 6.17
C LYS A 330 -32.95 -11.99 6.95
N GLU A 331 -33.80 -13.01 7.11
CA GLU A 331 -33.42 -14.25 7.79
C GLU A 331 -32.36 -15.04 7.01
N LYS A 332 -32.50 -15.13 5.69
CA LYS A 332 -31.53 -15.79 4.81
C LYS A 332 -30.19 -15.06 4.78
N ASN A 333 -30.18 -13.74 4.71
CA ASN A 333 -28.94 -12.95 4.77
C ASN A 333 -28.26 -13.09 6.14
N LYS A 334 -29.04 -13.13 7.23
CA LYS A 334 -28.50 -13.38 8.56
C LYS A 334 -27.86 -14.76 8.68
N SER A 335 -28.46 -15.80 8.11
CA SER A 335 -27.87 -17.15 8.12
C SER A 335 -26.60 -17.23 7.27
N ILE A 336 -26.58 -16.59 6.10
CA ILE A 336 -25.39 -16.49 5.24
C ILE A 336 -24.26 -15.73 5.96
N ASN A 337 -24.57 -14.59 6.57
CA ASN A 337 -23.60 -13.83 7.37
C ASN A 337 -23.02 -14.65 8.52
N GLN A 338 -23.84 -15.50 9.14
CA GLN A 338 -23.34 -16.41 10.17
C GLN A 338 -22.35 -17.40 9.57
N VAL A 339 -22.66 -18.01 8.42
CA VAL A 339 -21.76 -18.93 7.71
C VAL A 339 -20.42 -18.24 7.39
N ILE A 340 -20.43 -17.02 6.87
CA ILE A 340 -19.21 -16.26 6.58
C ILE A 340 -18.33 -16.11 7.83
N LYS A 341 -18.94 -15.81 9.00
CA LYS A 341 -18.22 -15.59 10.26
C LYS A 341 -17.74 -16.88 10.95
N THR A 342 -18.44 -18.01 10.75
CA THR A 342 -18.16 -19.25 11.50
C THR A 342 -17.43 -20.31 10.69
N THR A 343 -17.35 -20.19 9.37
CA THR A 343 -16.70 -21.21 8.53
C THR A 343 -15.20 -21.23 8.84
N PRO A 344 -14.65 -22.34 9.34
CA PRO A 344 -13.22 -22.46 9.61
C PRO A 344 -12.43 -22.50 8.29
N LEU A 345 -11.20 -22.02 8.33
CA LEU A 345 -10.25 -22.17 7.21
C LEU A 345 -9.72 -23.62 7.21
N ASN A 346 -9.86 -24.35 6.10
CA ASN A 346 -9.13 -25.60 5.88
C ASN A 346 -8.10 -25.43 4.77
N LEU A 347 -7.01 -26.19 4.83
CA LEU A 347 -5.94 -26.13 3.84
C LEU A 347 -6.48 -26.37 2.43
N ASP A 348 -6.02 -25.57 1.46
CA ASP A 348 -6.44 -25.58 0.05
C ASP A 348 -7.91 -25.18 -0.22
N ASP A 349 -8.67 -24.77 0.80
CA ASP A 349 -10.03 -24.25 0.60
C ASP A 349 -10.00 -22.99 -0.27
N ARG A 350 -11.03 -22.86 -1.12
CA ARG A 350 -11.25 -21.69 -1.96
C ARG A 350 -12.14 -20.67 -1.27
N TRP A 351 -11.66 -19.43 -1.26
CA TRP A 351 -12.33 -18.27 -0.72
C TRP A 351 -12.41 -17.18 -1.79
N TYR A 352 -13.49 -16.42 -1.79
CA TYR A 352 -13.79 -15.45 -2.83
C TYR A 352 -13.88 -14.04 -2.24
N LEU A 353 -13.36 -13.06 -2.98
CA LEU A 353 -13.36 -11.67 -2.55
C LEU A 353 -14.57 -10.94 -3.14
N ILE A 354 -15.21 -10.13 -2.30
CA ILE A 354 -16.35 -9.27 -2.64
C ILE A 354 -16.02 -7.85 -2.25
N CYS A 355 -16.19 -6.88 -3.14
CA CYS A 355 -15.97 -5.49 -2.80
C CYS A 355 -16.89 -5.03 -1.65
N LYS A 356 -16.28 -4.39 -0.64
CA LYS A 356 -16.95 -3.99 0.60
C LYS A 356 -18.18 -3.10 0.36
N PRO A 357 -18.17 -2.13 -0.57
CA PRO A 357 -19.35 -1.29 -0.84
C PRO A 357 -20.57 -2.06 -1.34
N TRP A 358 -20.39 -3.16 -2.07
CA TRP A 358 -21.50 -4.02 -2.49
C TRP A 358 -21.96 -4.89 -1.32
N TYR A 359 -21.01 -5.48 -0.59
CA TYR A 359 -21.29 -6.33 0.56
C TYR A 359 -22.08 -5.58 1.65
N ASP A 360 -21.70 -4.35 1.98
CA ASP A 360 -22.37 -3.53 3.00
C ASP A 360 -23.82 -3.22 2.65
N LYS A 361 -24.09 -2.95 1.36
CA LYS A 361 -25.47 -2.79 0.88
C LYS A 361 -26.24 -4.09 1.05
N TRP A 362 -25.65 -5.23 0.69
CA TRP A 362 -26.30 -6.52 0.84
C TRP A 362 -26.58 -6.85 2.32
N GLU A 363 -25.60 -6.65 3.20
CA GLU A 363 -25.70 -6.88 4.65
C GLU A 363 -26.72 -5.95 5.33
N SER A 364 -26.90 -4.72 4.82
CA SER A 364 -27.88 -3.78 5.38
C SER A 364 -29.32 -4.27 5.28
N ASN A 365 -29.62 -5.20 4.36
CA ASN A 365 -30.97 -5.69 4.04
C ASN A 365 -31.97 -4.61 3.59
N ILE A 366 -31.50 -3.40 3.29
CA ILE A 366 -32.35 -2.27 2.85
C ILE A 366 -32.61 -2.35 1.33
N TYR A 367 -31.72 -3.00 0.58
CA TYR A 367 -31.76 -3.04 -0.87
C TYR A 367 -32.41 -4.32 -1.39
N THR A 368 -33.22 -4.22 -2.47
CA THR A 368 -33.68 -5.41 -3.19
C THR A 368 -32.58 -5.92 -4.12
N THR A 369 -32.77 -7.12 -4.66
CA THR A 369 -31.86 -7.74 -5.63
C THR A 369 -31.57 -6.83 -6.82
N GLU A 370 -32.61 -6.18 -7.34
CA GLU A 370 -32.50 -5.24 -8.47
C GLU A 370 -31.71 -3.98 -8.11
N HIS A 371 -31.81 -3.50 -6.85
CA HIS A 371 -31.06 -2.33 -6.39
C HIS A 371 -29.58 -2.64 -6.10
N LEU A 372 -29.27 -3.89 -5.73
CA LEU A 372 -27.90 -4.33 -5.49
C LEU A 372 -27.13 -4.49 -6.80
N GLY A 373 -27.78 -5.05 -7.82
CA GLY A 373 -27.14 -5.35 -9.10
C GLY A 373 -26.00 -6.38 -8.95
N PRO A 374 -25.22 -6.59 -10.03
CA PRO A 374 -24.13 -7.55 -10.03
C PRO A 374 -22.98 -7.16 -9.09
N ILE A 375 -22.20 -8.15 -8.68
CA ILE A 375 -21.01 -7.93 -7.86
C ILE A 375 -19.89 -7.39 -8.77
N ILE A 376 -19.52 -6.13 -8.56
CA ILE A 376 -18.50 -5.43 -9.36
C ILE A 376 -17.20 -5.32 -8.57
N ASN A 377 -16.29 -6.27 -8.80
CA ASN A 377 -15.00 -6.36 -8.10
C ASN A 377 -13.86 -5.58 -8.76
N ASP A 378 -14.09 -4.91 -9.89
CA ASP A 378 -13.04 -4.26 -10.68
C ASP A 378 -12.26 -3.20 -9.89
N THR A 379 -12.89 -2.57 -8.91
CA THR A 379 -12.27 -1.57 -8.01
C THR A 379 -11.19 -2.15 -7.09
N LEU A 380 -11.14 -3.48 -6.95
CA LEU A 380 -10.13 -4.18 -6.17
C LEU A 380 -8.86 -4.46 -6.97
N LEU A 381 -8.93 -4.38 -8.30
CA LEU A 381 -7.83 -4.79 -9.17
C LEU A 381 -6.98 -3.59 -9.61
N ILE A 382 -5.70 -3.85 -9.90
CA ILE A 382 -4.84 -2.90 -10.60
C ILE A 382 -5.33 -2.82 -12.05
N THR A 383 -5.47 -1.60 -12.58
CA THR A 383 -5.97 -1.32 -13.93
C THR A 383 -5.31 -2.21 -14.99
N ASP A 384 -6.13 -2.81 -15.87
CA ASP A 384 -5.71 -3.72 -16.95
C ASP A 384 -4.98 -5.00 -16.47
N THR A 385 -5.14 -5.38 -15.20
CA THR A 385 -4.60 -6.62 -14.65
C THR A 385 -5.65 -7.43 -13.88
N THR A 386 -5.28 -8.66 -13.52
CA THR A 386 -6.06 -9.52 -12.61
C THR A 386 -5.51 -9.49 -11.17
N HIS A 387 -4.56 -8.60 -10.88
CA HIS A 387 -3.90 -8.54 -9.58
C HIS A 387 -4.64 -7.60 -8.63
N LEU A 388 -4.69 -7.98 -7.35
CA LEU A 388 -5.25 -7.15 -6.29
C LEU A 388 -4.39 -5.91 -6.10
N ARG A 389 -5.00 -4.74 -5.87
CA ARG A 389 -4.26 -3.53 -5.51
C ARG A 389 -3.51 -3.72 -4.19
N LEU A 390 -2.27 -3.23 -4.14
CA LEU A 390 -1.35 -3.40 -3.00
C LEU A 390 -1.92 -2.93 -1.65
N ASN A 391 -2.76 -1.89 -1.66
CA ASN A 391 -3.34 -1.30 -0.45
C ASN A 391 -4.77 -1.77 -0.17
N ALA A 392 -5.25 -2.84 -0.81
CA ALA A 392 -6.56 -3.38 -0.48
C ALA A 392 -6.49 -4.05 0.90
N ILE A 393 -7.42 -3.70 1.78
CA ILE A 393 -7.46 -4.21 3.16
C ILE A 393 -8.75 -5.02 3.37
N VAL A 394 -8.62 -6.18 4.01
CA VAL A 394 -9.75 -7.04 4.38
C VAL A 394 -10.68 -6.28 5.34
N ASP A 395 -11.98 -6.43 5.17
CA ASP A 395 -13.06 -5.77 5.91
C ASP A 395 -13.15 -4.24 5.76
N GLN A 396 -12.21 -3.61 5.05
CA GLN A 396 -12.26 -2.20 4.67
C GLN A 396 -12.61 -2.04 3.19
N ASP A 397 -11.93 -2.78 2.33
CA ASP A 397 -12.06 -2.67 0.88
C ASP A 397 -12.78 -3.87 0.27
N PHE A 398 -12.60 -5.05 0.86
CA PHE A 398 -13.26 -6.28 0.45
C PHE A 398 -13.55 -7.19 1.63
N VAL A 399 -14.55 -8.05 1.46
CA VAL A 399 -14.88 -9.14 2.38
C VAL A 399 -14.51 -10.45 1.71
N VAL A 400 -14.04 -11.42 2.50
CA VAL A 400 -13.81 -12.80 2.05
C VAL A 400 -14.97 -13.70 2.42
N VAL A 401 -15.39 -14.54 1.48
CA VAL A 401 -16.49 -15.48 1.69
C VAL A 401 -16.09 -16.89 1.29
N PRO A 402 -16.57 -17.93 2.00
CA PRO A 402 -16.29 -19.31 1.63
C PRO A 402 -17.02 -19.68 0.33
N GLU A 403 -16.52 -20.69 -0.37
CA GLU A 403 -17.06 -21.17 -1.65
C GLU A 403 -18.57 -21.43 -1.63
N SER A 404 -19.10 -22.05 -0.57
CA SER A 404 -20.54 -22.31 -0.43
C SER A 404 -21.38 -21.05 -0.46
N THR A 405 -20.86 -19.96 0.09
CA THR A 405 -21.52 -18.65 0.10
C THR A 405 -21.33 -17.93 -1.23
N TRP A 406 -20.16 -18.08 -1.85
CA TRP A 406 -19.88 -17.53 -3.17
C TRP A 406 -20.81 -18.09 -4.25
N ASP A 407 -21.01 -19.41 -4.28
CA ASP A 407 -21.88 -20.07 -5.27
C ASP A 407 -23.31 -19.51 -5.21
N TYR A 408 -23.79 -19.26 -3.98
CA TYR A 408 -25.06 -18.60 -3.75
C TYR A 408 -25.09 -17.18 -4.33
N PHE A 409 -24.06 -16.39 -4.07
CA PHE A 409 -23.96 -15.02 -4.57
C PHE A 409 -23.87 -14.96 -6.10
N LEU A 410 -23.05 -15.82 -6.70
CA LEU A 410 -22.91 -15.88 -8.14
C LEU A 410 -24.24 -16.26 -8.81
N LYS A 411 -24.97 -17.25 -8.26
CA LYS A 411 -26.30 -17.63 -8.76
C LYS A 411 -27.33 -16.50 -8.61
N SER A 412 -27.25 -15.71 -7.53
CA SER A 412 -28.28 -14.75 -7.15
C SER A 412 -28.04 -13.34 -7.68
N TYR A 413 -26.80 -12.94 -7.97
CA TYR A 413 -26.47 -11.56 -8.32
C TYR A 413 -25.63 -11.43 -9.59
N ASP A 414 -24.99 -12.52 -10.04
CA ASP A 414 -23.96 -12.49 -11.08
C ASP A 414 -22.69 -11.73 -10.65
N CYS A 415 -21.55 -12.11 -11.21
CA CYS A 415 -20.28 -11.45 -10.98
C CYS A 415 -19.38 -11.57 -12.22
N PRO A 416 -19.20 -10.48 -12.98
CA PRO A 416 -18.32 -10.48 -14.15
C PRO A 416 -16.84 -10.76 -13.80
N THR A 417 -16.40 -10.34 -12.61
CA THR A 417 -14.99 -10.36 -12.20
C THR A 417 -14.80 -11.19 -10.93
N ILE A 418 -14.54 -12.49 -11.12
CA ILE A 418 -14.35 -13.44 -10.02
C ILE A 418 -12.92 -13.36 -9.50
N ILE A 419 -12.77 -13.13 -8.19
CA ILE A 419 -11.48 -13.07 -7.51
C ILE A 419 -11.44 -14.18 -6.45
N VAL A 420 -10.73 -15.27 -6.76
CA VAL A 420 -10.59 -16.45 -5.90
C VAL A 420 -9.20 -16.50 -5.24
N ARG A 421 -9.13 -16.96 -4.00
CA ARG A 421 -7.92 -17.18 -3.20
C ARG A 421 -7.98 -18.54 -2.51
N THR A 422 -6.81 -19.04 -2.13
CA THR A 422 -6.66 -20.34 -1.48
C THR A 422 -6.15 -20.15 -0.06
N VAL A 423 -6.60 -21.01 0.85
CA VAL A 423 -6.05 -21.08 2.20
C VAL A 423 -4.69 -21.78 2.14
N VAL A 424 -3.69 -21.11 2.72
CA VAL A 424 -2.33 -21.62 2.86
C VAL A 424 -1.93 -21.58 4.33
N GLY A 425 -0.95 -22.38 4.72
CA GLY A 425 -0.41 -22.32 6.07
C GLY A 425 0.17 -23.64 6.54
N THR A 426 0.42 -23.71 7.84
CA THR A 426 0.82 -24.94 8.52
C THR A 426 -0.35 -25.47 9.34
N GLU A 427 -0.22 -26.66 9.92
CA GLU A 427 -1.25 -27.26 10.78
C GLU A 427 -1.63 -26.39 11.99
N ILE A 428 -0.80 -25.41 12.35
CA ILE A 428 -0.98 -24.54 13.53
C ILE A 428 -1.56 -23.16 13.14
N LEU A 429 -1.33 -22.70 11.91
CA LEU A 429 -1.76 -21.38 11.46
C LEU A 429 -2.14 -21.41 9.98
N LEU A 430 -3.44 -21.41 9.73
CA LEU A 430 -4.04 -21.28 8.39
C LEU A 430 -4.45 -19.83 8.14
N GLN A 431 -4.18 -19.34 6.94
CA GLN A 431 -4.55 -18.01 6.48
C GLN A 431 -4.91 -18.03 4.99
N ILE A 432 -5.70 -17.06 4.54
CA ILE A 432 -5.99 -16.90 3.11
C ILE A 432 -4.78 -16.22 2.45
N ASP A 433 -4.19 -16.85 1.43
CA ASP A 433 -3.17 -16.19 0.61
C ASP A 433 -3.87 -15.20 -0.33
N TYR A 434 -3.86 -13.91 0.02
CA TYR A 434 -4.41 -12.85 -0.82
C TYR A 434 -3.63 -12.63 -2.11
N ASN A 435 -2.45 -13.25 -2.25
CA ASN A 435 -1.62 -13.23 -3.45
C ASN A 435 -1.34 -11.79 -3.93
N TYR A 436 -1.00 -10.90 -2.99
CA TYR A 436 -0.64 -9.52 -3.31
C TYR A 436 0.54 -9.53 -4.29
N PRO A 437 0.44 -8.82 -5.42
CA PRO A 437 1.56 -8.71 -6.33
C PRO A 437 2.66 -7.87 -5.70
N LYS A 438 3.90 -8.09 -6.11
CA LYS A 438 5.01 -7.17 -5.92
C LYS A 438 5.39 -6.53 -7.24
N CYS A 439 5.69 -5.24 -7.27
CA CYS A 439 6.21 -4.57 -8.46
C CYS A 439 7.71 -4.82 -8.57
N LEU A 440 8.18 -5.27 -9.74
CA LEU A 440 9.61 -5.39 -10.06
C LEU A 440 9.97 -4.50 -11.24
N LYS A 441 11.20 -3.97 -11.23
CA LYS A 441 11.72 -3.03 -12.23
C LYS A 441 12.73 -3.71 -13.15
N PHE A 442 12.39 -3.88 -14.41
CA PHE A 442 13.21 -4.60 -15.38
C PHE A 442 13.92 -3.65 -16.33
N PHE A 443 15.19 -3.92 -16.63
CA PHE A 443 15.91 -3.19 -17.68
C PHE A 443 16.85 -4.11 -18.45
N LYS A 444 17.14 -3.74 -19.70
CA LYS A 444 18.08 -4.48 -20.56
C LYS A 444 19.49 -3.90 -20.40
N SER A 445 20.51 -4.76 -20.35
CA SER A 445 21.91 -4.31 -20.22
C SER A 445 22.36 -3.39 -21.37
N SER A 446 21.77 -3.50 -22.56
CA SER A 446 22.04 -2.61 -23.70
C SER A 446 21.29 -1.28 -23.63
N GLN A 447 20.29 -1.16 -22.75
CA GLN A 447 19.39 -0.01 -22.62
C GLN A 447 19.08 0.24 -21.13
N PRO A 448 20.06 0.63 -20.32
CA PRO A 448 19.89 0.79 -18.86
C PRO A 448 18.90 1.90 -18.48
N ALA A 449 18.68 2.89 -19.35
CA ALA A 449 17.72 3.97 -19.11
C ALA A 449 16.25 3.57 -19.32
N ARG A 450 15.98 2.43 -19.99
CA ARG A 450 14.62 1.96 -20.25
C ARG A 450 14.22 0.93 -19.19
N ILE A 451 13.54 1.41 -18.15
CA ILE A 451 13.00 0.59 -17.07
C ILE A 451 11.53 0.27 -17.37
N ILE A 452 11.14 -0.99 -17.17
CA ILE A 452 9.77 -1.48 -17.30
C ILE A 452 9.35 -2.01 -15.93
N GLU A 453 8.27 -1.48 -15.39
CA GLU A 453 7.63 -1.98 -14.18
C GLU A 453 6.68 -3.13 -14.54
N HIS A 454 6.73 -4.21 -13.78
CA HIS A 454 5.84 -5.34 -13.97
C HIS A 454 5.49 -6.00 -12.64
N TYR A 455 4.21 -6.25 -12.43
CA TYR A 455 3.69 -6.93 -11.25
C TYR A 455 3.89 -8.44 -11.35
N VAL A 456 4.38 -9.04 -10.28
CA VAL A 456 4.61 -10.48 -10.17
C VAL A 456 4.05 -10.99 -8.84
N THR A 457 3.59 -12.23 -8.81
CA THR A 457 3.14 -12.86 -7.57
C THR A 457 4.18 -13.86 -7.06
N ASN A 458 4.16 -14.14 -5.76
CA ASN A 458 5.04 -15.13 -5.14
C ASN A 458 4.87 -16.54 -5.71
N SER A 459 3.66 -16.86 -6.21
CA SER A 459 3.30 -18.14 -6.80
C SER A 459 3.83 -18.35 -8.23
N GLU A 460 4.18 -17.28 -8.95
CA GLU A 460 4.67 -17.37 -10.33
C GLU A 460 6.09 -17.93 -10.42
N LYS A 461 6.38 -18.65 -11.50
CA LYS A 461 7.75 -19.09 -11.85
C LYS A 461 8.52 -17.95 -12.52
N ILE A 462 9.83 -17.89 -12.30
CA ILE A 462 10.71 -16.91 -12.95
C ILE A 462 10.65 -17.01 -14.48
N SER A 463 10.53 -18.22 -15.05
CA SER A 463 10.32 -18.42 -16.49
C SER A 463 9.08 -17.70 -17.03
N ALA A 464 7.95 -17.79 -16.33
CA ALA A 464 6.71 -17.14 -16.74
C ALA A 464 6.83 -15.60 -16.69
N VAL A 465 7.44 -15.07 -15.61
CA VAL A 465 7.74 -13.63 -15.48
C VAL A 465 8.66 -13.17 -16.62
N LYS A 466 9.71 -13.94 -16.88
CA LYS A 466 10.67 -13.67 -17.95
C LYS A 466 9.99 -13.60 -19.31
N ASP A 467 9.10 -14.55 -19.62
CA ASP A 467 8.37 -14.57 -20.89
C ASP A 467 7.47 -13.33 -21.07
N LYS A 468 6.75 -12.94 -20.01
CA LYS A 468 5.90 -11.73 -20.02
C LYS A 468 6.73 -10.47 -20.27
N VAL A 469 7.82 -10.29 -19.52
CA VAL A 469 8.69 -9.11 -19.64
C VAL A 469 9.46 -9.11 -20.96
N CYS A 470 9.88 -10.27 -21.46
CA CYS A 470 10.52 -10.42 -22.77
C CYS A 470 9.63 -9.89 -23.90
N LYS A 471 8.31 -10.12 -23.85
CA LYS A 471 7.36 -9.56 -24.82
C LYS A 471 7.35 -8.04 -24.78
N LEU A 472 7.40 -7.43 -23.59
CA LEU A 472 7.45 -5.96 -23.43
C LEU A 472 8.73 -5.33 -24.01
N PHE A 473 9.84 -6.09 -23.98
CA PHE A 473 11.12 -5.69 -24.58
C PHE A 473 11.30 -6.14 -26.03
N ASN A 474 10.33 -6.86 -26.64
CA ASN A 474 10.45 -7.47 -27.97
C ASN A 474 11.72 -8.33 -28.13
N ILE A 475 11.96 -9.24 -27.19
CA ILE A 475 13.13 -10.14 -27.16
C ILE A 475 12.71 -11.58 -26.92
N HIS A 476 13.46 -12.53 -27.47
CA HIS A 476 13.20 -13.95 -27.23
C HIS A 476 13.75 -14.38 -25.85
N PRO A 477 12.97 -15.10 -25.02
CA PRO A 477 13.39 -15.52 -23.67
C PRO A 477 14.68 -16.34 -23.64
N GLU A 478 14.90 -17.17 -24.66
CA GLU A 478 16.10 -18.01 -24.78
C GLU A 478 17.40 -17.21 -24.95
N ASN A 479 17.33 -15.95 -25.39
CA ASN A 479 18.50 -15.14 -25.68
C ASN A 479 18.96 -14.32 -24.48
N VAL A 480 18.31 -14.45 -23.33
CA VAL A 480 18.50 -13.55 -22.20
C VAL A 480 18.53 -14.30 -20.88
N ARG A 481 19.40 -13.84 -19.98
CA ARG A 481 19.47 -14.24 -18.57
C ARG A 481 18.97 -13.11 -17.69
N VAL A 482 18.24 -13.47 -16.64
CA VAL A 482 17.70 -12.52 -15.65
C VAL A 482 18.60 -12.53 -14.43
N TRP A 483 19.08 -11.36 -14.05
CA TRP A 483 19.95 -11.16 -12.90
C TRP A 483 19.22 -10.31 -11.87
N ASP A 484 19.28 -10.73 -10.62
CA ASP A 484 19.05 -9.85 -9.49
C ASP A 484 20.14 -8.77 -9.48
N TYR A 485 19.71 -7.51 -9.57
CA TYR A 485 20.57 -6.36 -9.71
C TYR A 485 20.31 -5.36 -8.57
N TYR A 486 21.18 -5.40 -7.58
CA TYR A 486 21.08 -4.61 -6.36
C TYR A 486 22.37 -3.81 -6.13
N HIS A 487 22.27 -2.54 -5.71
CA HIS A 487 23.43 -1.65 -5.50
C HIS A 487 24.44 -1.61 -6.66
N ASN A 488 23.94 -1.53 -7.91
CA ASN A 488 24.75 -1.55 -9.13
C ASN A 488 25.60 -2.82 -9.37
N ASN A 489 25.34 -3.90 -8.62
CA ASN A 489 26.04 -5.16 -8.75
C ASN A 489 25.10 -6.29 -9.18
N LYS A 490 25.63 -7.26 -9.93
CA LYS A 490 24.94 -8.50 -10.23
C LYS A 490 25.08 -9.41 -9.00
N PHE A 491 23.97 -9.66 -8.31
CA PHE A 491 24.02 -10.48 -7.10
C PHE A 491 23.86 -11.96 -7.43
N LYS A 492 22.79 -12.32 -8.15
CA LYS A 492 22.45 -13.72 -8.44
C LYS A 492 21.75 -13.84 -9.81
N GLU A 493 22.10 -14.87 -10.59
CA GLU A 493 21.31 -15.27 -11.76
C GLU A 493 20.05 -16.00 -11.27
N LEU A 494 18.87 -15.55 -11.69
CA LEU A 494 17.62 -16.18 -11.27
C LEU A 494 17.37 -17.47 -12.04
N ASN A 495 17.00 -18.52 -11.31
CA ASN A 495 16.68 -19.81 -11.89
C ASN A 495 15.26 -19.80 -12.47
N ASN A 496 15.11 -20.19 -13.74
CA ASN A 496 13.83 -20.19 -14.47
C ASN A 496 12.76 -21.12 -13.84
N ASP A 497 13.19 -22.20 -13.20
CA ASP A 497 12.29 -23.21 -12.61
C ASP A 497 11.82 -22.85 -11.20
N GLU A 498 12.47 -21.85 -10.59
CA GLU A 498 12.19 -21.38 -9.24
C GLU A 498 10.93 -20.49 -9.23
N LYS A 499 10.19 -20.50 -8.11
CA LYS A 499 9.11 -19.54 -7.85
C LYS A 499 9.68 -18.21 -7.36
N VAL A 500 9.01 -17.11 -7.69
CA VAL A 500 9.37 -15.76 -7.21
C VAL A 500 9.52 -15.71 -5.69
N ALA A 501 8.69 -16.44 -4.94
CA ALA A 501 8.76 -16.54 -3.48
C ALA A 501 10.14 -16.97 -2.96
N ASN A 502 10.82 -17.87 -3.67
CA ASN A 502 12.08 -18.48 -3.21
C ASN A 502 13.29 -17.61 -3.55
N SER A 503 13.11 -16.63 -4.44
CA SER A 503 14.19 -15.79 -4.96
C SER A 503 14.48 -14.57 -4.09
N ASN A 504 13.82 -14.43 -2.93
CA ASN A 504 13.99 -13.33 -1.96
C ASN A 504 13.92 -11.93 -2.59
N LEU A 505 13.06 -11.76 -3.60
CA LEU A 505 12.91 -10.48 -4.31
C LEU A 505 12.00 -9.52 -3.53
N PHE A 506 12.44 -8.28 -3.39
CA PHE A 506 11.75 -7.18 -2.72
C PHE A 506 10.95 -6.32 -3.70
N GLU A 507 10.04 -5.51 -3.16
CA GLU A 507 9.30 -4.50 -3.92
C GLU A 507 10.29 -3.54 -4.60
N ASP A 508 9.96 -3.14 -5.83
CA ASP A 508 10.74 -2.20 -6.65
C ASP A 508 12.17 -2.65 -6.98
N GLN A 509 12.51 -3.92 -6.75
CA GLN A 509 13.84 -4.43 -7.03
C GLN A 509 14.17 -4.40 -8.52
N LEU A 510 15.41 -4.01 -8.81
CA LEU A 510 15.94 -3.89 -10.16
C LEU A 510 16.40 -5.25 -10.69
N MET A 511 15.91 -5.60 -11.87
CA MET A 511 16.17 -6.86 -12.55
C MET A 511 16.85 -6.59 -13.87
N LYS A 512 18.05 -7.16 -14.06
CA LYS A 512 18.86 -6.93 -15.24
C LYS A 512 18.75 -8.07 -16.25
N PHE A 513 18.30 -7.74 -17.46
CA PHE A 513 18.26 -8.64 -18.60
C PHE A 513 19.60 -8.56 -19.36
N SER A 514 20.40 -9.63 -19.30
CA SER A 514 21.69 -9.73 -19.99
C SER A 514 21.59 -10.70 -21.16
N ASN A 515 22.09 -10.31 -22.34
CA ASN A 515 22.11 -11.21 -23.50
C ASN A 515 22.98 -12.45 -23.20
N ASN A 516 22.57 -13.60 -23.72
CA ASN A 516 23.42 -14.78 -23.80
C ASN A 516 24.58 -14.46 -24.74
N VAL A 517 25.79 -14.32 -24.18
CA VAL A 517 27.01 -14.27 -24.98
C VAL A 517 27.21 -15.68 -25.53
N VAL A 518 26.72 -15.93 -26.74
CA VAL A 518 27.32 -16.98 -27.57
C VAL A 518 28.72 -16.48 -27.87
N LEU A 519 29.73 -17.08 -27.23
CA LEU A 519 31.12 -16.95 -27.64
C LEU A 519 31.24 -17.50 -29.06
N LEU A 520 30.93 -16.67 -30.06
CA LEU A 520 31.43 -16.93 -31.40
C LEU A 520 32.96 -16.84 -31.32
N PRO A 521 33.69 -17.86 -31.79
CA PRO A 521 35.14 -17.86 -31.70
C PRO A 521 35.68 -16.61 -32.40
N PHE A 522 36.48 -15.84 -31.67
CA PHE A 522 37.21 -14.69 -32.16
C PHE A 522 37.93 -15.05 -33.47
N ARG A 523 37.41 -14.60 -34.61
CA ARG A 523 38.23 -14.48 -35.82
C ARG A 523 39.24 -13.38 -35.54
N ARG A 524 40.47 -13.78 -35.18
CA ARG A 524 41.65 -12.91 -35.22
C ARG A 524 41.69 -12.22 -36.58
N ARG A 525 41.38 -10.92 -36.61
CA ARG A 525 41.79 -10.06 -37.72
C ARG A 525 43.27 -9.78 -37.50
N THR A 526 44.12 -10.54 -38.18
CA THR A 526 45.52 -10.17 -38.39
C THR A 526 45.54 -8.86 -39.17
N ILE A 527 45.87 -7.76 -38.49
CA ILE A 527 46.23 -6.50 -39.15
C ILE A 527 47.65 -6.71 -39.68
N LYS A 528 47.77 -6.85 -41.01
CA LYS A 528 49.07 -6.71 -41.69
C LYS A 528 49.41 -5.22 -41.75
N PHE A 529 50.45 -4.83 -41.03
CA PHE A 529 51.13 -3.55 -41.25
C PHE A 529 51.84 -3.61 -42.61
N ASN A 530 51.43 -2.78 -43.56
CA ASN A 530 52.25 -2.45 -44.72
C ASN A 530 53.07 -1.21 -44.36
N VAL A 531 54.38 -1.42 -44.18
CA VAL A 531 55.37 -0.35 -44.11
C VAL A 531 55.78 -0.05 -45.55
N GLU A 532 55.30 1.06 -46.10
CA GLU A 532 55.88 1.64 -47.32
C GLU A 532 56.87 2.74 -46.90
N THR A 533 58.14 2.40 -47.00
CA THR A 533 59.27 3.31 -46.95
C THR A 533 59.25 4.23 -48.18
N LYS A 534 59.02 5.53 -48.00
CA LYS A 534 59.41 6.54 -48.98
C LYS A 534 60.85 6.98 -48.71
N SER A 535 61.77 6.48 -49.53
CA SER A 535 63.10 7.03 -49.71
C SER A 535 63.05 8.23 -50.67
N ASN A 536 63.74 9.30 -50.30
CA ASN A 536 63.95 10.53 -51.06
C ASN A 536 64.54 10.28 -52.46
N THR A 537 64.02 11.02 -53.44
CA THR A 537 64.78 11.78 -54.46
C THR A 537 63.98 13.02 -54.82
#